data_AF-V4A7R2-F1
#
_entry.id   AF-V4A7R2-F1
#
_cell.length_a   1.000
_cell.length_b   1.000
_cell.length_c   1.000
_cell.angle_alpha   90.00
_cell.angle_beta   90.00
_cell.angle_gamma   90.00
#
_symmetry.space_group_name_H-M   'P 1'
#
loop_
_entity.id
_entity.type
_entity.pdbx_description
1 polymer ?
#
loop_
_entity_poly.entity_id
_entity_poly.type
_entity_poly.pdbx_seq_one_letter_code
_entity_poly.pdbx_strand_id
1 'polypeptide(L)'
;MQPSLVFGVCIVVCLVGLLTAQCHRYDVNGCSIPYNLPYFYKQSFTPSCDKHDVCYECGAAKGIPKTTCDIKLYNDIKAVCASHGVGRRDVDKRSLISQFCNLVSVSYYEAVKHFGAGYFSQVSPSWCSESWVRGCLP
;
A
#
# COMPACT_ATOMS: atom_id res chain seq x y z
N MET A 1 -5.02 -32.33 -29.66
CA MET A 1 -5.49 -32.05 -28.29
C MET A 1 -5.17 -30.59 -27.98
N GLN A 2 -6.14 -29.68 -28.17
CA GLN A 2 -5.92 -28.27 -27.84
C GLN A 2 -6.06 -28.11 -26.32
N PRO A 3 -5.03 -27.64 -25.59
CA PRO A 3 -5.19 -27.32 -24.19
C PRO A 3 -6.21 -26.19 -24.11
N SER A 4 -7.34 -26.47 -23.47
CA SER A 4 -8.45 -25.55 -23.32
C SER A 4 -7.95 -24.24 -22.71
N LEU A 5 -8.22 -23.13 -23.41
CA LEU A 5 -7.90 -21.73 -23.07
C LEU A 5 -8.08 -21.41 -21.56
N VAL A 6 -9.05 -22.07 -20.92
CA VAL A 6 -9.37 -22.00 -19.49
C VAL A 6 -8.19 -22.34 -18.57
N PHE A 7 -7.40 -23.38 -18.88
CA PHE A 7 -6.22 -23.74 -18.08
C PHE A 7 -5.10 -22.71 -18.21
N GLY A 8 -4.93 -22.13 -19.40
CA GLY A 8 -3.97 -21.04 -19.64
C GLY A 8 -4.34 -19.77 -18.86
N VAL A 9 -5.63 -19.42 -18.80
CA VAL A 9 -6.12 -18.25 -18.05
C VAL A 9 -5.93 -18.43 -16.54
N CYS A 10 -6.19 -19.62 -15.98
CA CYS A 10 -5.99 -19.86 -14.54
C CYS A 10 -4.51 -19.78 -14.13
N ILE A 11 -3.59 -20.31 -14.95
CA ILE A 11 -2.15 -20.20 -14.68
C ILE A 11 -1.70 -18.74 -14.73
N VAL A 12 -2.16 -17.97 -15.72
CA VAL A 12 -1.82 -16.54 -15.82
C VAL A 12 -2.39 -15.75 -14.65
N VAL A 13 -3.63 -16.02 -14.21
CA VAL A 13 -4.23 -15.35 -13.03
C VAL A 13 -3.50 -15.73 -11.73
N CYS A 14 -3.12 -17.00 -11.54
CA CYS A 14 -2.30 -17.42 -10.39
C CYS A 14 -0.91 -16.79 -10.42
N LEU A 15 -0.26 -16.69 -11.60
CA LEU A 15 1.03 -16.01 -11.75
C LEU A 15 0.89 -14.51 -11.48
N VAL A 16 -0.16 -13.84 -11.98
CA VAL A 16 -0.43 -12.42 -11.70
C VAL A 16 -0.74 -12.19 -10.21
N GLY A 17 -1.47 -13.10 -9.55
CA GLY A 17 -1.71 -13.06 -8.11
C GLY A 17 -0.48 -13.37 -7.24
N LEU A 18 0.47 -14.15 -7.75
CA LEU A 18 1.80 -14.34 -7.14
C LEU A 18 2.71 -13.12 -7.35
N LEU A 19 2.52 -12.37 -8.44
CA LEU A 19 3.28 -11.17 -8.78
C LEU A 19 2.81 -9.93 -8.01
N THR A 20 1.64 -9.95 -7.37
CA THR A 20 1.31 -8.91 -6.38
C THR A 20 2.18 -9.13 -5.15
N ALA A 21 3.10 -8.19 -4.92
CA ALA A 21 4.00 -8.23 -3.78
C ALA A 21 3.22 -8.50 -2.48
N GLN A 22 3.54 -9.60 -1.80
CA GLN A 22 2.90 -10.02 -0.56
C GLN A 22 3.43 -9.18 0.61
N CYS A 23 3.16 -7.87 0.57
CA CYS A 23 3.66 -6.92 1.56
C CYS A 23 3.01 -7.09 2.94
N HIS A 24 1.97 -7.93 3.04
CA HIS A 24 1.31 -8.32 4.29
C HIS A 24 2.12 -9.36 5.10
N ARG A 25 3.38 -9.63 4.75
CA ARG A 25 4.22 -10.63 5.38
C ARG A 25 5.13 -9.98 6.42
N TYR A 26 5.28 -10.61 7.59
CA TYR A 26 6.04 -10.12 8.76
C TYR A 26 5.32 -8.99 9.54
N ASP A 27 5.97 -8.40 10.57
CA ASP A 27 5.39 -7.40 11.50
C ASP A 27 5.04 -6.07 10.80
N VAL A 28 4.11 -6.11 9.87
CA VAL A 28 3.42 -4.93 9.34
C VAL A 28 2.27 -4.60 10.28
N ASN A 29 2.22 -3.37 10.74
CA ASN A 29 1.14 -2.87 11.58
C ASN A 29 -0.04 -2.37 10.72
N GLY A 30 0.11 -2.38 9.40
CA GLY A 30 -0.87 -1.89 8.45
C GLY A 30 -1.19 -0.42 8.69
N CYS A 31 -2.42 0.00 8.40
CA CYS A 31 -2.85 1.39 8.63
C CYS A 31 -3.21 1.68 10.10
N SER A 32 -2.38 1.23 11.05
CA SER A 32 -2.59 1.49 12.47
C SER A 32 -2.39 2.96 12.77
N ILE A 33 -3.42 3.59 13.33
CA ILE A 33 -3.41 4.98 13.76
C ILE A 33 -3.64 5.06 15.26
N PRO A 34 -3.09 6.08 15.94
CA PRO A 34 -3.46 6.37 17.33
C PRO A 34 -4.99 6.50 17.48
N TYR A 35 -5.53 6.01 18.60
CA TYR A 35 -6.95 6.10 18.98
C TYR A 35 -7.97 5.33 18.13
N ASN A 36 -7.54 4.42 17.24
CA ASN A 36 -8.42 3.50 16.49
C ASN A 36 -9.65 4.20 15.86
N LEU A 37 -9.46 5.40 15.30
CA LEU A 37 -10.55 6.16 14.72
C LEU A 37 -11.22 5.36 13.58
N PRO A 38 -12.56 5.32 13.51
CA PRO A 38 -13.30 4.50 12.56
C PRO A 38 -13.28 5.13 11.16
N TYR A 39 -12.14 5.06 10.47
CA TYR A 39 -12.06 5.46 9.07
C TYR A 39 -12.48 4.32 8.16
N PHE A 40 -13.57 4.52 7.41
CA PHE A 40 -14.13 3.57 6.46
C PHE A 40 -13.16 3.11 5.35
N TYR A 41 -12.01 3.80 5.17
CA TYR A 41 -10.99 3.46 4.16
C TYR A 41 -9.84 2.61 4.70
N LYS A 42 -9.81 2.27 6.00
CA LYS A 42 -8.68 1.53 6.61
C LYS A 42 -8.37 0.23 5.85
N GLN A 43 -9.41 -0.51 5.46
CA GLN A 43 -9.25 -1.74 4.66
C GLN A 43 -8.72 -1.45 3.25
N SER A 44 -9.26 -0.44 2.57
CA SER A 44 -8.82 -0.06 1.21
C SER A 44 -7.37 0.43 1.18
N PHE A 45 -6.88 1.03 2.27
CA PHE A 45 -5.51 1.55 2.37
C PHE A 45 -4.51 0.53 2.90
N THR A 46 -4.97 -0.58 3.50
CA THR A 46 -4.07 -1.59 4.09
C THR A 46 -2.98 -2.05 3.12
N PRO A 47 -3.27 -2.34 1.83
CA PRO A 47 -2.20 -2.72 0.88
C PRO A 47 -1.15 -1.62 0.66
N SER A 48 -1.51 -0.34 0.81
CA SER A 48 -0.59 0.80 0.72
C SER A 48 0.25 0.94 1.99
N CYS A 49 -0.37 0.75 3.16
CA CYS A 49 0.31 0.81 4.45
C CYS A 49 1.29 -0.37 4.62
N ASP A 50 0.92 -1.58 4.23
CA ASP A 50 1.80 -2.75 4.28
C ASP A 50 3.07 -2.54 3.44
N LYS A 51 2.96 -1.89 2.28
CA LYS A 51 4.12 -1.51 1.46
C LYS A 51 5.01 -0.47 2.17
N HIS A 52 4.40 0.47 2.88
CA HIS A 52 5.10 1.51 3.62
C HIS A 52 5.87 0.92 4.81
N ASP A 53 5.25 0.01 5.57
CA ASP A 53 5.89 -0.71 6.68
C ASP A 53 7.13 -1.49 6.20
N VAL A 54 6.99 -2.24 5.10
CA VAL A 54 8.14 -2.94 4.47
C VAL A 54 9.23 -1.96 4.05
N CYS A 55 8.86 -0.80 3.52
CA CYS A 55 9.82 0.25 3.17
C CYS A 55 10.51 0.84 4.40
N TYR A 56 9.82 0.95 5.53
CA TYR A 56 10.38 1.43 6.79
C TYR A 56 11.40 0.46 7.40
N GLU A 57 11.18 -0.84 7.25
CA GLU A 57 12.11 -1.86 7.72
C GLU A 57 13.31 -2.06 6.79
N CYS A 58 13.06 -2.05 5.47
CA CYS A 58 14.05 -2.44 4.48
C CYS A 58 14.71 -1.28 3.72
N GLY A 59 14.12 -0.08 3.76
CA GLY A 59 14.50 1.04 2.89
C GLY A 59 15.93 1.52 3.12
N ALA A 60 16.33 1.66 4.39
CA ALA A 60 17.66 2.17 4.74
C ALA A 60 18.79 1.29 4.15
N ALA A 61 18.70 -0.04 4.27
CA ALA A 61 19.70 -0.95 3.69
C ALA A 61 19.71 -0.97 2.15
N LYS A 62 18.67 -0.43 1.50
CA LYS A 62 18.59 -0.28 0.05
C LYS A 62 18.91 1.15 -0.43
N GLY A 63 19.33 2.04 0.48
CA GLY A 63 19.61 3.45 0.16
C GLY A 63 18.36 4.28 -0.14
N ILE A 64 17.18 3.80 0.25
CA ILE A 64 15.91 4.50 0.07
C ILE A 64 15.67 5.39 1.30
N PRO A 65 15.55 6.71 1.14
CA PRO A 65 15.27 7.59 2.26
C PRO A 65 13.80 7.44 2.70
N LYS A 66 13.56 7.63 4.00
CA LYS A 66 12.20 7.66 4.60
C LYS A 66 11.20 8.49 3.80
N THR A 67 11.63 9.66 3.32
CA THR A 67 10.77 10.57 2.53
C THR A 67 10.26 9.93 1.26
N THR A 68 11.04 9.06 0.60
CA THR A 68 10.59 8.30 -0.57
C THR A 68 9.53 7.26 -0.19
N CYS A 69 9.68 6.58 0.95
CA CYS A 69 8.64 5.69 1.47
C CYS A 69 7.34 6.46 1.74
N ASP A 70 7.43 7.63 2.41
CA ASP A 70 6.26 8.44 2.76
C ASP A 70 5.54 8.99 1.52
N ILE A 71 6.28 9.47 0.52
CA ILE A 71 5.73 9.93 -0.76
C ILE A 71 5.05 8.77 -1.50
N LYS A 72 5.63 7.58 -1.46
CA LYS A 72 5.02 6.39 -2.05
C LYS A 72 3.69 6.03 -1.38
N LEU A 73 3.63 6.06 -0.04
CA LEU A 73 2.39 5.85 0.72
C LEU A 73 1.30 6.84 0.27
N TYR A 74 1.64 8.13 0.20
CA TYR A 74 0.73 9.17 -0.27
C TYR A 74 0.17 8.88 -1.67
N ASN A 75 1.06 8.55 -2.62
CA ASN A 75 0.67 8.25 -3.99
C ASN A 75 -0.20 6.98 -4.11
N ASP A 76 0.18 5.91 -3.40
CA ASP A 76 -0.57 4.65 -3.40
C ASP A 76 -1.98 4.86 -2.82
N ILE A 77 -2.12 5.62 -1.72
CA ILE A 77 -3.43 5.95 -1.15
C ILE A 77 -4.25 6.83 -2.11
N LYS A 78 -3.63 7.83 -2.78
CA LYS A 78 -4.35 8.63 -3.78
C LYS A 78 -4.85 7.79 -4.96
N ALA A 79 -4.09 6.79 -5.38
CA ALA A 79 -4.51 5.87 -6.43
C ALA A 79 -5.75 5.06 -6.00
N VAL A 80 -5.82 4.64 -4.74
CA VAL A 80 -7.02 4.03 -4.15
C VAL A 80 -8.19 5.02 -4.15
N CYS A 81 -7.97 6.28 -3.75
CA CYS A 81 -9.01 7.30 -3.79
C CYS A 81 -9.55 7.56 -5.21
N ALA A 82 -8.69 7.49 -6.23
CA ALA A 82 -9.09 7.63 -7.63
C ALA A 82 -9.89 6.41 -8.13
N SER A 83 -9.59 5.20 -7.64
CA SER A 83 -10.24 3.95 -8.05
C SER A 83 -11.64 3.77 -7.45
N HIS A 84 -11.98 4.45 -6.36
CA HIS A 84 -13.34 4.48 -5.81
C HIS A 84 -14.40 5.16 -6.71
N GLY A 85 -14.05 5.49 -7.96
CA GLY A 85 -14.95 6.05 -8.98
C GLY A 85 -15.67 5.03 -9.88
N VAL A 86 -15.62 3.72 -9.61
CA VAL A 86 -16.16 2.69 -10.52
C VAL A 86 -17.60 2.30 -10.13
N GLY A 87 -18.56 3.15 -10.52
CA GLY A 87 -19.99 2.87 -10.42
C GLY A 87 -20.84 3.98 -11.06
N ARG A 88 -21.40 3.71 -12.25
CA ARG A 88 -22.28 4.63 -12.98
C ARG A 88 -23.64 4.73 -12.28
N ARG A 89 -23.81 5.68 -11.36
CA ARG A 89 -25.04 6.39 -10.96
C ARG A 89 -24.66 7.28 -9.75
N ASP A 90 -24.98 8.57 -9.83
CA ASP A 90 -24.74 9.62 -8.80
C ASP A 90 -23.36 10.31 -8.78
N VAL A 91 -23.20 11.31 -9.66
CA VAL A 91 -21.99 12.13 -9.82
C VAL A 91 -21.66 12.97 -8.56
N ASP A 92 -22.66 13.45 -7.82
CA ASP A 92 -22.44 14.38 -6.69
C ASP A 92 -21.95 13.68 -5.40
N LYS A 93 -22.52 12.52 -5.02
CA LYS A 93 -22.03 11.73 -3.87
C LYS A 93 -20.62 11.17 -4.12
N ARG A 94 -20.31 10.82 -5.37
CA ARG A 94 -18.98 10.36 -5.80
C ARG A 94 -17.89 11.42 -5.57
N SER A 95 -18.23 12.70 -5.73
CA SER A 95 -17.30 13.80 -5.49
C SER A 95 -16.95 13.93 -4.00
N LEU A 96 -17.94 13.87 -3.10
CA LEU A 96 -17.70 14.02 -1.65
C LEU A 96 -16.89 12.87 -1.04
N ILE A 97 -17.16 11.62 -1.44
CA ILE A 97 -16.41 10.44 -0.99
C ILE A 97 -14.95 10.55 -1.44
N SER A 98 -14.71 10.89 -2.71
CA SER A 98 -13.36 11.07 -3.25
C SER A 98 -12.62 12.23 -2.58
N GLN A 99 -13.27 13.39 -2.38
CA GLN A 99 -12.68 14.53 -1.68
C GLN A 99 -12.27 14.15 -0.26
N PHE A 100 -13.15 13.50 0.50
CA PHE A 100 -12.84 13.05 1.85
C PHE A 100 -11.71 12.02 1.87
N CYS A 101 -11.69 11.07 0.92
CA CYS A 101 -10.58 10.12 0.77
C CYS A 101 -9.24 10.84 0.56
N ASN A 102 -9.21 11.86 -0.31
CA ASN A 102 -8.00 12.68 -0.54
C ASN A 102 -7.57 13.47 0.72
N LEU A 103 -8.52 13.97 1.52
CA LEU A 103 -8.18 14.62 2.80
C LEU A 103 -7.52 13.63 3.77
N VAL A 104 -8.01 12.40 3.83
CA VAL A 104 -7.39 11.34 4.64
C VAL A 104 -6.00 10.98 4.09
N SER A 105 -5.79 10.93 2.78
CA SER A 105 -4.47 10.65 2.20
C SER A 105 -3.42 11.69 2.59
N VAL A 106 -3.79 12.98 2.62
CA VAL A 106 -2.92 14.07 3.11
C VAL A 106 -2.63 13.88 4.59
N SER A 107 -3.62 13.49 5.39
CA SER A 107 -3.45 13.27 6.83
C SER A 107 -2.48 12.13 7.14
N TYR A 108 -2.55 11.01 6.39
CA TYR A 108 -1.59 9.91 6.51
C TYR A 108 -0.16 10.38 6.18
N TYR A 109 0.00 11.10 5.07
CA TYR A 109 1.31 11.60 4.64
C TYR A 109 1.93 12.54 5.69
N GLU A 110 1.16 13.52 6.18
CA GLU A 110 1.67 14.45 7.18
C GLU A 110 1.98 13.75 8.52
N ALA A 111 1.18 12.75 8.91
CA ALA A 111 1.47 11.95 10.09
C ALA A 111 2.81 11.20 9.99
N VAL A 112 3.05 10.45 8.90
CA VAL A 112 4.31 9.71 8.74
C VAL A 112 5.50 10.64 8.52
N LYS A 113 5.29 11.77 7.84
CA LYS A 113 6.32 12.78 7.61
C LYS A 113 6.84 13.37 8.91
N HIS A 114 5.93 13.75 9.82
CA HIS A 114 6.28 14.41 11.08
C HIS A 114 6.62 13.45 12.22
N PHE A 115 5.99 12.27 12.29
CA PHE A 115 6.12 11.35 13.43
C PHE A 115 6.75 10.00 13.08
N GLY A 116 6.91 9.67 11.79
CA GLY A 116 7.44 8.37 11.35
C GLY A 116 8.94 8.20 11.52
N ALA A 117 9.70 9.24 11.87
CA ALA A 117 11.17 9.16 11.90
C ALA A 117 11.69 8.13 12.91
N GLY A 118 11.03 7.99 14.06
CA GLY A 118 11.39 7.00 15.08
C GLY A 118 11.09 5.55 14.69
N TYR A 119 10.30 5.33 13.63
CA TYR A 119 9.92 4.00 13.15
C TYR A 119 10.69 3.59 11.88
N PHE A 120 11.47 4.50 11.29
CA PHE A 120 12.25 4.20 10.09
C PHE A 120 13.54 3.46 10.48
N SER A 121 13.53 2.14 10.34
CA SER A 121 14.61 1.27 10.80
C SER A 121 15.90 1.53 10.02
N GLN A 122 16.99 1.73 10.77
CA GLN A 122 18.35 1.82 10.20
C GLN A 122 18.99 0.44 10.03
N VAL A 123 18.47 -0.57 10.72
CA VAL A 123 19.00 -1.94 10.70
C VAL A 123 17.95 -2.84 10.09
N SER A 124 18.16 -3.22 8.83
CA SER A 124 17.17 -4.03 8.13
C SER A 124 17.21 -5.49 8.57
N PRO A 125 16.04 -6.10 8.84
CA PRO A 125 15.92 -7.53 9.10
C PRO A 125 16.44 -8.41 7.95
N SER A 126 16.77 -9.68 8.25
CA SER A 126 17.29 -10.62 7.25
C SER A 126 16.32 -10.89 6.08
N TRP A 127 15.02 -10.85 6.35
CA TRP A 127 13.98 -11.06 5.34
C TRP A 127 13.89 -9.93 4.29
N CYS A 128 14.53 -8.78 4.50
CA CYS A 128 14.67 -7.72 3.50
C CYS A 128 15.47 -8.13 2.24
N SER A 129 16.07 -9.33 2.25
CA SER A 129 16.74 -9.94 1.10
C SER A 129 15.82 -10.82 0.25
N GLU A 130 14.61 -11.15 0.73
CA GLU A 130 13.66 -11.99 0.01
C GLU A 130 13.13 -11.29 -1.26
N SER A 131 12.82 -12.09 -2.29
CA SER A 131 12.48 -11.58 -3.63
C SER A 131 11.21 -10.73 -3.68
N TRP A 132 10.22 -11.03 -2.83
CA TRP A 132 8.93 -10.32 -2.79
C TRP A 132 9.07 -8.87 -2.29
N VAL A 133 10.09 -8.57 -1.48
CA VAL A 133 10.33 -7.23 -0.89
C VAL A 133 10.48 -6.18 -1.98
N ARG A 134 11.12 -6.53 -3.11
CA ARG A 134 11.31 -5.60 -4.24
C ARG A 134 9.99 -5.04 -4.76
N GLY A 135 8.91 -5.81 -4.72
CA GLY A 135 7.61 -5.34 -5.18
C GLY A 135 6.86 -4.43 -4.18
N CYS A 136 7.36 -4.31 -2.95
CA CYS A 136 6.82 -3.41 -1.92
C CYS A 136 7.51 -2.05 -1.90
N LEU A 137 8.79 -2.03 -2.29
CA LEU A 137 9.62 -0.82 -2.32
C LEU A 137 9.20 0.15 -3.45
N PRO A 138 9.56 1.44 -3.34
CA PRO A 138 9.43 2.44 -4.42
C PRO A 138 10.15 2.06 -5.71
#